data_AF-A0A535A820-F1
#
_entry.id   AF-A0A535A820-F1
#
_cell.length_a   1.000
_cell.length_b   1.000
_cell.length_c   1.000
_cell.angle_alpha   90.00
_cell.angle_beta   90.00
_cell.angle_gamma   90.00
#
_symmetry.space_group_name_H-M   'P 1'
#
loop_
_entity.id
_entity.type
_entity.pdbx_description
1 polymer ?
#
loop_
_entity_poly.entity_id
_entity_poly.type
_entity_poly.pdbx_seq_one_letter_code
_entity_poly.pdbx_strand_id
1 'polypeptide(L)' 'MLTPAVAFVAALVASAILTPLIRGAATQRGLLDEPDERKVHEVAIPRLGGVA' A
#
# COMPACT_ATOMS: atom_id res chain seq x y z
N MET A 1 -21.80 19.52 -8.30
CA MET A 1 -21.73 18.05 -8.44
C MET A 1 -20.46 17.55 -9.14
N LEU A 2 -19.73 18.37 -9.92
CA LEU A 2 -18.47 17.95 -10.56
C LEU A 2 -17.26 17.84 -9.58
N THR A 3 -17.25 18.67 -8.54
CA THR A 3 -16.17 18.73 -7.53
C THR A 3 -15.84 17.41 -6.82
N PRO A 4 -16.79 16.61 -6.33
CA PRO A 4 -16.48 15.32 -5.71
C PRO A 4 -15.92 14.30 -6.71
N ALA A 5 -16.37 14.32 -7.97
CA ALA A 5 -15.85 13.43 -9.00
C ALA A 5 -14.38 13.75 -9.33
N VAL A 6 -14.03 15.03 -9.43
CA VAL A 6 -12.63 15.46 -9.62
C VAL A 6 -11.76 15.04 -8.44
N ALA A 7 -12.23 15.26 -7.20
CA ALA A 7 -11.50 14.84 -6.00
C ALA A 7 -11.31 13.31 -5.93
N PHE A 8 -12.35 12.55 -6.29
CA PHE A 8 -12.28 11.08 -6.34
C PHE A 8 -11.26 10.59 -7.37
N VAL A 9 -11.29 11.11 -8.60
CA VAL A 9 -10.34 10.72 -9.65
C VAL A 9 -8.92 11.11 -9.26
N ALA A 10 -8.71 12.29 -8.66
CA ALA A 10 -7.41 12.70 -8.17
C ALA A 10 -6.88 11.76 -7.07
N ALA A 11 -7.73 11.40 -6.10
CA ALA A 11 -7.36 10.45 -5.05
C ALA A 11 -7.07 9.05 -5.61
N LEU A 12 -7.86 8.57 -6.57
CA LEU A 12 -7.65 7.28 -7.24
C LEU A 12 -6.28 7.23 -7.93
N VAL A 13 -5.94 8.27 -8.70
CA VAL A 13 -4.65 8.35 -9.39
C VAL A 13 -3.50 8.47 -8.39
N ALA A 14 -3.67 9.28 -7.34
CA ALA A 14 -2.67 9.41 -6.28
C ALA A 14 -2.40 8.06 -5.61
N SER A 15 -3.42 7.35 -5.13
CA SER A 15 -3.24 6.04 -4.48
C SER A 15 -2.68 4.99 -5.43
N ALA A 16 -3.07 4.99 -6.71
CA ALA A 16 -2.52 4.07 -7.71
C ALA A 16 -1.00 4.25 -7.92
N ILE A 17 -0.48 5.48 -7.80
CA ILE A 17 0.95 5.79 -7.91
C ILE A 17 1.68 5.57 -6.57
N LEU A 18 1.08 6.01 -5.46
CA LEU A 18 1.69 5.92 -4.13
C LEU A 18 1.81 4.48 -3.64
N THR A 19 0.84 3.61 -3.93
CA THR A 19 0.84 2.21 -3.50
C THR A 19 2.09 1.43 -3.92
N PRO A 20 2.50 1.38 -5.21
CA PRO A 20 3.73 0.67 -5.59
C PRO A 20 5.00 1.34 -5.06
N LEU A 21 5.03 2.66 -4.91
CA LEU A 21 6.18 3.39 -4.35
C LEU A 21 6.39 3.06 -2.87
N ILE A 22 5.31 3.10 -2.08
CA ILE A 22 5.34 2.75 -0.65
C ILE A 22 5.65 1.27 -0.47
N ARG A 23 5.09 0.39 -1.33
CA ARG A 23 5.43 -1.04 -1.33
C ARG A 23 6.92 -1.26 -1.56
N GLY A 24 7.51 -0.65 -2.58
CA GLY A 24 8.95 -0.75 -2.86
C GLY A 24 9.81 -0.19 -1.72
N ALA A 25 9.42 0.95 -1.16
CA ALA A 25 10.09 1.56 -0.02
C ALA A 25 10.01 0.67 1.25
N ALA A 26 8.88 -0.01 1.47
CA ALA A 26 8.71 -0.94 2.59
C ALA A 26 9.62 -2.17 2.44
N THR A 27 9.69 -2.74 1.23
CA THR A 27 10.60 -3.85 0.94
C THR A 27 12.07 -3.44 1.10
N GLN A 28 12.47 -2.28 0.57
CA GLN A 28 13.86 -1.79 0.67
C GLN A 28 14.27 -1.48 2.12
N ARG A 29 13.35 -1.01 2.95
CA ARG A 29 13.61 -0.69 4.37
C ARG A 29 13.40 -1.88 5.31
N GLY A 30 13.05 -3.07 4.80
CA GLY A 30 12.79 -4.25 5.62
C GLY A 30 11.54 -4.13 6.50
N LEU A 31 10.60 -3.24 6.15
CA LEU A 31 9.32 -3.06 6.84
C LEU A 31 8.31 -4.14 6.40
N LEU A 32 8.78 -5.38 6.44
CA LEU A 32 8.04 -6.56 6.07
C LEU A 32 7.53 -7.27 7.32
N ASP A 33 6.34 -7.83 7.21
CA ASP A 33 5.79 -8.74 8.18
C ASP A 33 6.25 -10.16 7.86
N GLU A 34 7.07 -10.73 8.71
CA GLU A 34 7.51 -12.11 8.54
C GLU A 34 6.36 -13.09 8.83
N PRO A 35 6.33 -14.24 8.11
CA PRO A 35 5.39 -15.31 8.39
C PRO A 35 5.61 -15.86 9.81
N ASP A 36 4.52 -16.22 10.48
CA ASP A 36 4.50 -16.80 11.83
C ASP A 36 3.50 -17.97 11.83
N GLU A 37 3.59 -18.89 12.79
CA GLU A 37 2.75 -20.10 12.88
C GLU A 37 1.23 -19.79 12.94
N ARG A 38 0.88 -18.54 13.27
CA ARG A 38 -0.51 -18.04 13.29
C ARG A 38 -0.94 -17.31 12.01
N LYS A 39 -0.06 -17.17 11.02
CA LYS A 39 -0.32 -16.40 9.81
C LYS A 39 -0.42 -17.31 8.59
N VAL A 40 -1.43 -17.06 7.75
CA VAL A 40 -1.71 -17.88 6.56
C VAL A 40 -0.75 -17.54 5.40
N HIS A 41 -0.12 -16.37 5.43
CA HIS A 41 0.84 -15.98 4.39
C HIS A 41 2.21 -16.61 4.65
N GLU A 42 2.70 -17.37 3.67
CA GLU A 42 4.01 -18.02 3.71
C GLU A 42 5.17 -17.08 3.30
N VAL A 43 4.85 -15.90 2.76
CA VAL A 43 5.82 -14.90 2.30
C VAL A 43 5.72 -13.62 3.12
N ALA A 44 6.85 -12.91 3.25
CA ALA A 44 6.89 -11.67 3.99
C ALA A 44 6.14 -10.54 3.24
N ILE A 45 5.18 -9.89 3.91
CA ILE A 45 4.29 -8.87 3.30
C ILE A 45 4.59 -7.46 3.84
N PRO A 46 4.59 -6.41 2.99
CA PRO A 46 4.88 -5.05 3.46
C PRO A 46 3.75 -4.50 4.36
N ARG A 47 4.12 -4.02 5.56
CA ARG A 47 3.15 -3.54 6.58
C ARG A 47 2.57 -2.16 6.31
N LEU A 48 3.04 -1.45 5.28
CA LEU A 48 2.66 -0.06 4.98
C LEU A 48 1.48 0.09 4.00
N GLY A 49 0.68 -0.96 3.78
CA GLY A 49 -0.41 -0.95 2.80
C GLY A 49 -1.50 0.11 3.06
N GLY A 50 -1.75 0.49 4.32
CA GLY A 50 -2.77 1.48 4.69
C GLY A 50 -2.31 2.94 4.69
N VAL A 51 -1.07 3.22 4.25
CA VAL A 51 -0.51 4.60 4.23
C VAL A 51 -0.84 5.34 2.93
N ALA A 52 -1.22 4.61 1.87
CA ALA A 52 -1.42 5.11 0.50
C ALA A 52 -2.90 5.35 0.16
#